data_AF-A0A2V6KQ19-F1
#
_entry.id   AF-A0A2V6KQ19-F1
#
_cell.length_a   1.000
_cell.length_b   1.000
_cell.length_c   1.000
_cell.angle_alpha   90.00
_cell.angle_beta   90.00
_cell.angle_gamma   90.00
#
_symmetry.space_group_name_H-M   'P 1'
#
loop_
_entity.id
_entity.type
_entity.pdbx_description
1 polymer ?
#
loop_
_entity_poly.entity_id
_entity_poly.type
_entity_poly.pdbx_seq_one_letter_code
_entity_poly.pdbx_strand_id
1 'polypeptide(L)'
;MGPPPDPLRIANLAGALGNLENAMKSSLETTYFITKDMKIDLLQQNLNGVLPILYVFIARADKSIKNVAFGSLNGSGAFQESAPGRKGGSISGVRINYTDNQSGSSQTLYYFTADISDGGIKATPGFLKFCQRLGPGSSFLKSSSYLMFEEGFATIRNFILEHSNRVVQDDSGIPLAYFDPNKWSLRLFGTYLGPIELFKQHFQPKLQELFARSNPPPLEFGFGYRWNWKEANLMVAERK
;
A
#
# COMPACT_ATOMS: atom_id res chain seq x y z
N MET A 1 6.06 13.56 -2.35
CA MET A 1 6.88 12.60 -3.12
C MET A 1 8.37 12.89 -3.00
N GLY A 2 8.81 14.16 -3.03
CA GLY A 2 10.25 14.50 -3.07
C GLY A 2 10.83 14.39 -4.49
N PRO A 3 11.97 15.03 -4.80
CA PRO A 3 12.67 14.83 -6.07
C PRO A 3 13.37 13.45 -6.10
N PRO A 4 13.84 12.97 -7.26
CA PRO A 4 14.77 11.84 -7.30
C PRO A 4 15.97 12.13 -6.38
N PRO A 5 16.34 11.20 -5.49
CA PRO A 5 17.54 11.36 -4.69
C PRO A 5 18.80 11.29 -5.59
N ASP A 6 19.73 12.22 -5.39
CA ASP A 6 21.07 12.18 -5.99
C ASP A 6 22.09 12.03 -4.86
N PRO A 7 22.43 10.79 -4.44
CA PRO A 7 23.28 10.55 -3.28
C PRO A 7 24.70 11.09 -3.46
N LEU A 8 25.16 11.26 -4.70
CA LEU A 8 26.50 11.80 -5.00
C LEU A 8 26.62 13.30 -4.73
N ARG A 9 25.49 14.00 -4.59
CA ARG A 9 25.44 15.44 -4.30
C ARG A 9 25.10 15.77 -2.84
N ILE A 10 24.99 14.75 -1.98
CA ILE A 10 24.64 14.94 -0.57
C ILE A 10 25.93 15.11 0.25
N ALA A 11 26.17 16.35 0.72
CA ALA A 11 27.38 16.68 1.49
C ALA A 11 27.51 15.88 2.80
N ASN A 12 26.40 15.66 3.53
CA ASN A 12 26.36 14.78 4.71
C ASN A 12 25.55 13.52 4.40
N LEU A 13 26.11 12.63 3.59
CA LEU A 13 25.44 11.41 3.18
C LEU A 13 25.14 10.49 4.37
N ALA A 14 26.06 10.36 5.32
CA ALA A 14 25.87 9.52 6.50
C ALA A 14 24.66 9.97 7.34
N GLY A 15 24.54 11.27 7.62
CA GLY A 15 23.38 11.82 8.33
C GLY A 15 22.07 11.66 7.53
N ALA A 16 22.11 11.84 6.21
CA ALA A 16 20.94 11.63 5.36
C ALA A 16 20.48 10.16 5.35
N LEU A 17 21.42 9.20 5.32
CA LEU A 17 21.11 7.78 5.42
C LEU A 17 20.55 7.40 6.79
N GLY A 18 21.08 7.95 7.89
CA GLY A 18 20.53 7.74 9.24
C GLY A 18 19.11 8.29 9.38
N ASN A 19 18.80 9.45 8.78
CA ASN A 19 17.43 9.96 8.74
C ASN A 19 16.49 9.07 7.93
N LEU A 20 16.96 8.54 6.80
CA LEU A 20 16.18 7.61 5.98
C LEU A 20 15.92 6.30 6.72
N GLU A 21 16.92 5.77 7.42
CA GLU A 21 16.75 4.61 8.31
C GLU A 21 15.71 4.88 9.39
N ASN A 22 15.77 6.04 10.06
CA ASN A 22 14.78 6.45 11.06
C ASN A 22 13.36 6.56 10.45
N ALA A 23 13.22 7.13 9.25
CA ALA A 23 11.93 7.22 8.55
C ALA A 23 11.33 5.85 8.21
N MET A 24 12.19 4.84 8.03
CA MET A 24 11.78 3.46 7.78
C MET A 24 11.61 2.65 9.07
N LYS A 25 12.15 3.11 10.21
CA LYS A 25 12.19 2.37 11.48
C LYS A 25 10.82 1.83 11.89
N SER A 26 9.80 2.69 11.90
CA SER A 26 8.43 2.28 12.22
C SER A 26 7.94 1.13 11.32
N SER A 27 8.19 1.20 10.02
CA SER A 27 7.83 0.15 9.06
C SER A 27 8.67 -1.12 9.22
N LEU A 28 9.96 -0.99 9.51
CA LEU A 28 10.86 -2.13 9.73
C LEU A 28 10.56 -2.86 11.05
N GLU A 29 10.14 -2.13 12.10
CA GLU A 29 9.84 -2.70 13.41
C GLU A 29 8.39 -3.20 13.52
N THR A 30 7.43 -2.46 12.95
CA THR A 30 5.99 -2.71 13.13
C THR A 30 5.27 -3.15 11.86
N THR A 31 5.96 -3.20 10.73
CA THR A 31 5.42 -3.58 9.40
C THR A 31 4.45 -2.57 8.78
N TYR A 32 4.26 -1.39 9.37
CA TYR A 32 3.46 -0.31 8.78
C TYR A 32 4.05 1.07 9.06
N PHE A 33 3.64 2.07 8.30
CA PHE A 33 4.01 3.47 8.56
C PHE A 33 2.94 4.18 9.39
N ILE A 34 3.36 5.08 10.26
CA ILE A 34 2.48 5.95 11.04
C ILE A 34 2.42 7.33 10.37
N THR A 35 1.24 7.76 9.94
CA THR A 35 1.05 9.02 9.19
C THR A 35 1.62 10.25 9.89
N LYS A 36 1.51 10.29 11.23
CA LYS A 36 2.06 11.39 12.04
C LYS A 36 3.58 11.45 11.95
N ASP A 37 4.24 10.29 12.04
CA ASP A 37 5.69 10.18 12.01
C ASP A 37 6.21 10.44 10.59
N MET A 38 5.54 9.88 9.57
CA MET A 38 5.81 10.19 8.17
C MET A 38 5.76 11.70 7.87
N LYS A 39 4.82 12.44 8.46
CA LYS A 39 4.73 13.89 8.24
C LYS A 39 6.00 14.62 8.72
N ILE A 40 6.64 14.13 9.78
CA ILE A 40 7.85 14.72 10.34
C ILE A 40 9.09 14.23 9.57
N ASP A 41 9.17 12.91 9.37
CA ASP A 41 10.35 12.25 8.81
C ASP A 41 10.55 12.55 7.32
N LEU A 42 9.46 12.70 6.57
CA LEU A 42 9.53 12.94 5.12
C LEU A 42 9.76 14.41 4.75
N LEU A 43 9.83 15.32 5.73
CA LEU A 43 10.10 16.75 5.53
C LEU A 43 11.57 17.14 5.76
N GLN A 44 12.44 16.19 6.11
CA GLN A 44 13.87 16.44 6.30
C GLN A 44 14.53 16.97 5.01
N GLN A 45 15.58 17.79 5.12
CA GLN A 45 16.10 18.55 3.97
C GLN A 45 16.74 17.68 2.87
N ASN A 46 17.30 16.52 3.22
CA ASN A 46 17.94 15.59 2.29
C ASN A 46 17.16 14.27 2.25
N LEU A 47 17.03 13.65 1.06
CA LEU A 47 16.26 12.41 0.86
C LEU A 47 14.80 12.50 1.33
N ASN A 48 14.12 13.58 0.96
CA ASN A 48 12.75 13.86 1.39
C ASN A 48 11.69 13.07 0.60
N GLY A 49 10.50 12.94 1.20
CA GLY A 49 9.39 12.22 0.58
C GLY A 49 9.57 10.70 0.48
N VAL A 50 8.62 10.03 -0.18
CA VAL A 50 8.52 8.56 -0.18
C VAL A 50 9.46 7.91 -1.21
N LEU A 51 9.95 8.67 -2.19
CA LEU A 51 10.73 8.11 -3.30
C LEU A 51 12.06 7.44 -2.85
N PRO A 52 12.85 8.03 -1.93
CA PRO A 52 14.04 7.37 -1.41
C PRO A 52 13.74 6.04 -0.69
N ILE A 53 12.63 5.96 0.04
CA ILE A 53 12.19 4.72 0.71
C ILE A 53 11.89 3.64 -0.35
N LEU A 54 11.15 3.98 -1.41
CA LEU A 54 10.88 3.05 -2.51
C LEU A 54 12.16 2.56 -3.17
N TYR A 55 13.15 3.44 -3.37
CA TYR A 55 14.42 3.08 -3.98
C TYR A 55 15.20 2.08 -3.12
N VAL A 56 15.25 2.33 -1.81
CA VAL A 56 15.89 1.39 -0.87
C VAL A 56 15.22 0.02 -0.96
N PHE A 57 13.88 -0.06 -0.90
CA PHE A 57 13.20 -1.35 -0.98
C PHE A 57 13.41 -2.07 -2.31
N ILE A 58 13.37 -1.35 -3.44
CA ILE A 58 13.65 -1.93 -4.75
C ILE A 58 15.09 -2.48 -4.79
N ALA A 59 16.09 -1.67 -4.43
CA ALA A 59 17.49 -2.07 -4.44
C ALA A 59 17.78 -3.21 -3.45
N ARG A 60 17.19 -3.18 -2.25
CA ARG A 60 17.35 -4.23 -1.23
C ARG A 60 16.66 -5.55 -1.60
N ALA A 61 15.65 -5.50 -2.46
CA ALA A 61 15.02 -6.66 -3.07
C ALA A 61 15.73 -7.14 -4.36
N ASP A 62 17.01 -6.78 -4.52
CA ASP A 62 17.88 -7.18 -5.64
C ASP A 62 17.30 -6.80 -7.03
N LYS A 63 16.81 -5.55 -7.12
CA LYS A 63 16.32 -4.98 -8.37
C LYS A 63 17.10 -3.73 -8.75
N SER A 64 17.24 -3.51 -10.05
CA SER A 64 17.92 -2.35 -10.61
C SER A 64 16.93 -1.35 -11.18
N ILE A 65 16.87 -0.14 -10.63
CA ILE A 65 16.09 0.97 -11.19
C ILE A 65 16.70 1.38 -12.53
N LYS A 66 15.87 1.50 -13.57
CA LYS A 66 16.30 1.88 -14.92
C LYS A 66 15.86 3.29 -15.30
N ASN A 67 14.65 3.67 -14.94
CA ASN A 67 14.13 5.00 -15.26
C ASN A 67 13.10 5.43 -14.22
N VAL A 68 13.08 6.73 -13.89
CA VAL A 68 12.11 7.33 -12.98
C VAL A 68 11.53 8.56 -13.67
N ALA A 69 10.22 8.52 -13.92
CA ALA A 69 9.49 9.61 -14.55
C ALA A 69 8.47 10.22 -13.59
N PHE A 70 8.56 11.53 -13.38
CA PHE A 70 7.56 12.29 -12.64
C PHE A 70 6.40 12.63 -13.56
N GLY A 71 5.19 12.63 -13.03
CA GLY A 71 4.03 12.91 -13.83
C GLY A 71 2.76 13.03 -13.02
N SER A 72 1.64 12.91 -13.72
CA SER A 72 0.32 13.01 -13.14
C SER A 72 -0.69 12.20 -13.94
N LEU A 73 -1.76 11.74 -13.30
CA LEU A 73 -2.92 11.24 -14.02
C LEU A 73 -3.80 12.41 -14.48
N ASN A 74 -4.25 12.36 -15.72
CA ASN A 74 -5.34 13.21 -16.20
C ASN A 74 -6.71 12.62 -15.83
N GLY A 75 -7.81 13.34 -16.12
CA GLY A 75 -9.17 12.90 -15.81
C GLY A 75 -9.63 11.61 -16.52
N SER A 76 -8.89 11.14 -17.53
CA SER A 76 -9.10 9.84 -18.17
C SER A 76 -8.36 8.69 -17.47
N GLY A 77 -7.45 8.99 -16.55
CA GLY A 77 -6.55 8.02 -15.94
C GLY A 77 -5.33 7.68 -16.81
N ALA A 78 -4.94 8.55 -17.74
CA ALA A 78 -3.67 8.40 -18.46
C ALA A 78 -2.55 9.10 -17.69
N PHE A 79 -1.43 8.40 -17.50
CA PHE A 79 -0.22 8.98 -16.91
C PHE A 79 0.48 9.89 -17.92
N GLN A 80 0.68 11.14 -17.54
CA GLN A 80 1.37 12.15 -18.33
C GLN A 80 2.65 12.56 -17.60
N GLU A 81 3.79 12.29 -18.23
CA GLU A 81 5.08 12.73 -17.71
C GLU A 81 5.16 14.26 -17.69
N SER A 82 5.71 14.79 -16.60
CA SER A 82 5.94 16.22 -16.43
C SER A 82 7.38 16.53 -16.83
N ALA A 83 7.55 17.55 -17.68
CA ALA A 83 8.86 18.17 -17.82
C ALA A 83 9.31 18.75 -16.45
N PRO A 84 10.62 18.78 -16.15
CA PRO A 84 11.12 19.34 -14.90
C PRO A 84 10.51 20.74 -14.63
N GLY A 85 9.93 20.94 -13.44
CA GLY A 85 9.37 22.23 -13.03
C GLY A 85 7.94 22.55 -13.48
N ARG A 86 7.24 21.67 -14.23
CA ARG A 86 5.82 21.85 -14.56
C ARG A 86 4.92 20.98 -13.68
N LYS A 87 3.91 21.59 -13.07
CA LYS A 87 2.79 20.85 -12.43
C LYS A 87 1.84 20.37 -13.52
N GLY A 88 1.67 19.05 -13.64
CA GLY A 88 0.70 18.41 -14.54
C GLY A 88 -0.71 18.31 -13.93
N GLY A 89 -1.48 17.33 -14.38
CA GLY A 89 -2.85 17.01 -13.97
C GLY A 89 -3.07 16.79 -12.46
N SER A 90 -4.32 16.55 -12.07
CA SER A 90 -4.78 16.68 -10.67
C SER A 90 -4.20 15.65 -9.69
N ILE A 91 -3.77 14.48 -10.17
CA ILE A 91 -3.25 13.40 -9.31
C ILE A 91 -1.76 13.22 -9.62
N SER A 92 -0.89 13.77 -8.77
CA SER A 92 0.56 13.65 -8.95
C SER A 92 1.04 12.23 -8.67
N GLY A 93 2.01 11.77 -9.45
CA GLY A 93 2.65 10.48 -9.23
C GLY A 93 4.05 10.36 -9.83
N VAL A 94 4.63 9.18 -9.62
CA VAL A 94 5.91 8.78 -10.22
C VAL A 94 5.76 7.38 -10.82
N ARG A 95 6.40 7.17 -11.97
CA ARG A 95 6.57 5.87 -12.62
C ARG A 95 8.03 5.46 -12.48
N ILE A 96 8.27 4.28 -11.93
CA ILE A 96 9.60 3.70 -11.74
C ILE A 96 9.65 2.41 -12.56
N ASN A 97 10.49 2.38 -13.58
CA ASN A 97 10.81 1.17 -14.33
C ASN A 97 12.05 0.55 -13.70
N TYR A 98 12.00 -0.74 -13.40
CA TYR A 98 13.11 -1.48 -12.82
C TYR A 98 13.21 -2.89 -13.40
N THR A 99 14.36 -3.52 -13.25
CA THR A 99 14.57 -4.93 -13.62
C THR A 99 14.82 -5.75 -12.36
N ASP A 100 14.19 -6.91 -12.29
CA ASP A 100 14.61 -7.95 -11.35
C ASP A 100 15.94 -8.53 -11.82
N ASN A 101 16.97 -8.47 -10.98
CA ASN A 101 18.31 -8.93 -11.35
C ASN A 101 18.40 -10.46 -11.42
N GLN A 102 17.51 -11.17 -10.74
CA GLN A 102 17.52 -12.63 -10.71
C GLN A 102 16.86 -13.22 -11.95
N SER A 103 15.69 -12.70 -12.33
CA SER A 103 14.95 -13.18 -13.50
C SER A 103 15.24 -12.42 -14.80
N GLY A 104 15.83 -11.22 -14.72
CA GLY A 104 15.97 -10.29 -15.85
C GLY A 104 14.66 -9.60 -16.26
N SER A 105 13.55 -9.88 -15.58
CA SER A 105 12.23 -9.36 -15.93
C SER A 105 12.13 -7.85 -15.71
N SER A 106 11.52 -7.15 -16.67
CA SER A 106 11.21 -5.73 -16.53
C SER A 106 9.88 -5.52 -15.82
N GLN A 107 9.84 -4.60 -14.85
CA GLN A 107 8.65 -4.28 -14.05
C GLN A 107 8.48 -2.77 -13.90
N THR A 108 7.24 -2.36 -13.64
CA THR A 108 6.87 -0.95 -13.47
C THR A 108 6.13 -0.76 -12.16
N LEU A 109 6.62 0.15 -11.33
CA LEU A 109 5.93 0.63 -10.13
C LEU A 109 5.36 2.02 -10.40
N TYR A 110 4.08 2.21 -10.06
CA TYR A 110 3.45 3.52 -10.00
C TYR A 110 3.17 3.88 -8.55
N TYR A 111 3.50 5.10 -8.16
CA TYR A 111 3.14 5.66 -6.86
C TYR A 111 2.40 6.97 -7.07
N PHE A 112 1.18 7.07 -6.54
CA PHE A 112 0.31 8.24 -6.68
C PHE A 112 -0.01 8.84 -5.32
N THR A 113 -0.21 10.15 -5.29
CA THR A 113 -0.86 10.84 -4.16
C THR A 113 -2.31 11.08 -4.55
N ALA A 114 -3.23 10.33 -3.95
CA ALA A 114 -4.67 10.40 -4.25
C ALA A 114 -5.49 10.31 -2.96
N ASP A 115 -6.60 11.05 -2.93
CA ASP A 115 -7.65 10.85 -1.93
C ASP A 115 -8.60 9.75 -2.46
N ILE A 116 -8.60 8.62 -1.77
CA ILE A 116 -9.40 7.43 -2.14
C ILE A 116 -10.73 7.35 -1.39
N SER A 117 -11.14 8.40 -0.68
CA SER A 117 -12.51 8.53 -0.19
C SER A 117 -13.49 8.64 -1.37
N ASP A 118 -14.76 8.37 -1.14
CA ASP A 118 -15.80 8.48 -2.16
C ASP A 118 -15.89 9.91 -2.72
N GLY A 119 -15.74 10.92 -1.85
CA GLY A 119 -15.66 12.33 -2.25
C GLY A 119 -14.42 12.63 -3.09
N GLY A 120 -13.25 12.13 -2.67
CA GLY A 120 -11.98 12.29 -3.38
C GLY A 120 -11.98 11.64 -4.76
N ILE A 121 -12.50 10.42 -4.86
CA ILE A 121 -12.66 9.68 -6.11
C ILE A 121 -13.64 10.39 -7.05
N LYS A 122 -14.77 10.87 -6.52
CA LYS A 122 -15.75 11.64 -7.30
C LYS A 122 -15.13 12.92 -7.88
N ALA A 123 -14.33 13.63 -7.08
CA ALA A 123 -13.64 14.85 -7.52
C ALA A 123 -12.48 14.55 -8.49
N THR A 124 -11.77 13.44 -8.30
CA THR A 124 -10.58 13.06 -9.07
C THR A 124 -10.62 11.61 -9.56
N PRO A 125 -11.49 11.27 -10.53
CA PRO A 125 -11.74 9.87 -10.93
C PRO A 125 -10.58 9.23 -11.71
N GLY A 126 -9.54 9.99 -12.04
CA GLY A 126 -8.41 9.53 -12.84
C GLY A 126 -7.69 8.33 -12.24
N PHE A 127 -7.62 8.22 -10.90
CA PHE A 127 -6.95 7.10 -10.23
C PHE A 127 -7.65 5.76 -10.49
N LEU A 128 -8.96 5.66 -10.25
CA LEU A 128 -9.68 4.41 -10.51
C LEU A 128 -9.72 4.07 -12.01
N LYS A 129 -9.84 5.07 -12.88
CA LYS A 129 -9.76 4.85 -14.34
C LYS A 129 -8.38 4.31 -14.77
N PHE A 130 -7.31 4.79 -14.15
CA PHE A 130 -5.97 4.25 -14.37
C PHE A 130 -5.91 2.77 -13.96
N CYS A 131 -6.35 2.44 -12.74
CA CYS A 131 -6.38 1.06 -12.26
C CYS A 131 -7.25 0.16 -13.16
N GLN A 132 -8.43 0.63 -13.58
CA GLN A 132 -9.35 -0.13 -14.43
C GLN A 132 -8.71 -0.51 -15.78
N ARG A 133 -7.88 0.36 -16.36
CA ARG A 133 -7.18 0.10 -17.63
C ARG A 133 -6.11 -0.97 -17.53
N LEU A 134 -5.58 -1.25 -16.33
CA LEU A 134 -4.61 -2.33 -16.11
C LEU A 134 -5.28 -3.71 -16.09
N GLY A 135 -6.62 -3.75 -16.05
CA GLY A 135 -7.40 -4.99 -15.94
C GLY A 135 -7.41 -5.58 -14.53
N PRO A 136 -7.98 -6.78 -14.37
CA PRO A 136 -8.06 -7.43 -13.07
C PRO A 136 -6.68 -7.77 -12.49
N GLY A 137 -6.52 -7.59 -11.18
CA GLY A 137 -5.23 -7.80 -10.50
C GLY A 137 -5.35 -8.31 -9.07
N SER A 138 -4.24 -8.29 -8.33
CA SER A 138 -4.24 -8.59 -6.91
C SER A 138 -4.24 -7.30 -6.08
N SER A 139 -5.07 -7.25 -5.05
CA SER A 139 -5.12 -6.15 -4.10
C SER A 139 -4.43 -6.57 -2.79
N PHE A 140 -3.67 -5.64 -2.21
CA PHE A 140 -2.96 -5.84 -0.96
C PHE A 140 -3.33 -4.70 0.00
N LEU A 141 -3.90 -5.06 1.16
CA LEU A 141 -4.38 -4.12 2.16
C LEU A 141 -3.70 -4.45 3.48
N LYS A 142 -3.00 -3.48 4.06
CA LYS A 142 -2.22 -3.70 5.28
C LYS A 142 -2.29 -2.48 6.18
N SER A 143 -2.76 -2.67 7.40
CA SER A 143 -2.90 -1.59 8.39
C SER A 143 -3.66 -0.39 7.83
N SER A 144 -4.76 -0.65 7.11
CA SER A 144 -5.51 0.35 6.32
C SER A 144 -6.48 1.20 7.15
N SER A 145 -6.19 1.40 8.44
CA SER A 145 -6.96 2.25 9.36
C SER A 145 -8.46 1.95 9.40
N TYR A 146 -8.88 0.73 9.03
CA TYR A 146 -10.28 0.30 8.94
C TYR A 146 -11.15 1.21 8.04
N LEU A 147 -10.57 1.98 7.12
CA LEU A 147 -11.30 2.98 6.32
C LEU A 147 -12.45 2.35 5.50
N MET A 148 -12.27 1.12 5.01
CA MET A 148 -13.29 0.42 4.21
C MET A 148 -14.42 -0.20 5.06
N PHE A 149 -14.42 0.02 6.37
CA PHE A 149 -15.59 -0.20 7.23
C PHE A 149 -16.57 0.96 7.13
N GLU A 150 -16.07 2.16 6.82
CA GLU A 150 -16.85 3.39 6.80
C GLU A 150 -17.63 3.55 5.49
N GLU A 151 -18.74 4.30 5.55
CA GLU A 151 -19.58 4.57 4.39
C GLU A 151 -18.87 5.41 3.32
N GLY A 152 -17.96 6.31 3.73
CA GLY A 152 -17.23 7.21 2.83
C GLY A 152 -16.11 6.57 2.01
N PHE A 153 -15.96 5.25 2.03
CA PHE A 153 -14.96 4.49 1.26
C PHE A 153 -15.59 3.32 0.50
N ALA A 154 -16.90 3.37 0.23
CA ALA A 154 -17.61 2.31 -0.47
C ALA A 154 -17.12 2.12 -1.91
N THR A 155 -16.75 3.20 -2.60
CA THR A 155 -16.34 3.17 -4.00
C THR A 155 -15.04 2.38 -4.18
N ILE A 156 -14.01 2.67 -3.36
CA ILE A 156 -12.74 1.93 -3.45
C ILE A 156 -12.91 0.48 -2.99
N ARG A 157 -13.69 0.22 -1.94
CA ARG A 157 -14.02 -1.14 -1.48
C ARG A 157 -14.66 -1.97 -2.60
N ASN A 158 -15.70 -1.44 -3.22
CA ASN A 158 -16.42 -2.12 -4.30
C ASN A 158 -15.52 -2.30 -5.53
N PHE A 159 -14.73 -1.28 -5.89
CA PHE A 159 -13.77 -1.38 -6.98
C PHE A 159 -12.79 -2.54 -6.77
N ILE A 160 -12.22 -2.69 -5.57
CA ILE A 160 -11.33 -3.81 -5.21
C ILE A 160 -12.07 -5.15 -5.35
N LEU A 161 -13.28 -5.26 -4.80
CA LEU A 161 -14.10 -6.47 -4.85
C LEU A 161 -14.59 -6.83 -6.27
N GLU A 162 -14.63 -5.89 -7.20
CA GLU A 162 -15.04 -6.12 -8.59
C GLU A 162 -13.84 -6.44 -9.49
N HIS A 163 -12.70 -5.78 -9.27
CA HIS A 163 -11.55 -5.80 -10.17
C HIS A 163 -10.38 -6.64 -9.64
N SER A 164 -10.51 -7.29 -8.48
CA SER A 164 -9.47 -8.18 -7.97
C SER A 164 -9.76 -9.65 -8.26
N ASN A 165 -8.72 -10.42 -8.61
CA ASN A 165 -8.73 -11.88 -8.61
C ASN A 165 -8.25 -12.45 -7.25
N ARG A 166 -7.50 -11.66 -6.50
CA ARG A 166 -7.01 -11.99 -5.15
C ARG A 166 -6.99 -10.73 -4.29
N VAL A 167 -7.42 -10.86 -3.05
CA VAL A 167 -7.26 -9.82 -2.01
C VAL A 167 -6.48 -10.43 -0.86
N VAL A 168 -5.37 -9.82 -0.48
CA VAL A 168 -4.55 -10.22 0.66
C VAL A 168 -4.62 -9.10 1.69
N GLN A 169 -5.15 -9.38 2.88
CA GLN A 169 -5.39 -8.35 3.88
C GLN A 169 -5.30 -8.84 5.33
N ASP A 170 -5.02 -7.91 6.26
CA ASP A 170 -5.37 -8.09 7.67
C ASP A 170 -6.82 -7.65 7.92
N ASP A 171 -7.25 -7.76 9.17
CA ASP A 171 -8.60 -7.41 9.59
C ASP A 171 -8.95 -5.92 9.46
N SER A 172 -7.96 -5.04 9.24
CA SER A 172 -8.18 -3.62 8.96
C SER A 172 -8.53 -3.30 7.49
N GLY A 173 -8.58 -4.31 6.63
CA GLY A 173 -8.95 -4.19 5.21
C GLY A 173 -10.47 -4.08 4.97
N ILE A 174 -10.98 -4.86 4.01
CA ILE A 174 -12.41 -4.93 3.69
C ILE A 174 -13.12 -5.83 4.72
N PRO A 175 -14.26 -5.42 5.30
CA PRO A 175 -14.99 -6.26 6.24
C PRO A 175 -15.42 -7.60 5.60
N LEU A 176 -15.36 -8.69 6.37
CA LEU A 176 -15.72 -10.05 5.95
C LEU A 176 -17.10 -10.11 5.31
N ALA A 177 -18.05 -9.30 5.80
CA ALA A 177 -19.42 -9.25 5.31
C ALA A 177 -19.55 -8.87 3.81
N TYR A 178 -18.54 -8.23 3.22
CA TYR A 178 -18.54 -7.87 1.81
C TYR A 178 -17.98 -8.95 0.88
N PHE A 179 -17.37 -10.01 1.42
CA PHE A 179 -16.90 -11.14 0.63
C PHE A 179 -18.04 -12.15 0.43
N ASP A 180 -18.70 -12.06 -0.73
CA ASP A 180 -19.74 -13.02 -1.14
C ASP A 180 -19.15 -14.44 -1.24
N PRO A 181 -19.62 -15.41 -0.42
CA PRO A 181 -19.09 -16.77 -0.41
C PRO A 181 -19.34 -17.53 -1.71
N ASN A 182 -20.25 -17.06 -2.59
CA ASN A 182 -20.44 -17.64 -3.92
C ASN A 182 -19.39 -17.17 -4.92
N LYS A 183 -18.71 -16.03 -4.65
CA LYS A 183 -17.71 -15.42 -5.54
C LYS A 183 -16.28 -15.59 -5.03
N TRP A 184 -16.11 -15.76 -3.72
CA TRP A 184 -14.80 -15.77 -3.07
C TRP A 184 -14.57 -17.05 -2.27
N SER A 185 -13.34 -17.53 -2.34
CA SER A 185 -12.78 -18.56 -1.47
C SER A 185 -11.82 -17.90 -0.49
N LEU A 186 -11.96 -18.18 0.81
CA LEU A 186 -11.16 -17.54 1.86
C LEU A 186 -10.17 -18.54 2.45
N ARG A 187 -8.92 -18.11 2.57
CA ARG A 187 -7.87 -18.80 3.34
C ARG A 187 -7.42 -17.87 4.46
N LEU A 188 -7.34 -18.41 5.67
CA LEU A 188 -6.93 -17.68 6.86
C LEU A 188 -5.56 -18.16 7.32
N PHE A 189 -4.81 -17.28 7.97
CA PHE A 189 -3.51 -17.55 8.59
C PHE A 189 -3.37 -16.74 9.88
N GLY A 190 -2.64 -17.29 10.84
CA GLY A 190 -2.36 -16.64 12.12
C GLY A 190 -3.53 -16.72 13.11
N THR A 191 -3.66 -15.71 13.96
CA THR A 191 -4.65 -15.67 15.06
C THR A 191 -5.44 -14.37 15.02
N TYR A 192 -6.76 -14.46 15.09
CA TYR A 192 -7.62 -13.28 15.18
C TYR A 192 -7.97 -12.94 16.64
N LEU A 193 -7.26 -11.96 17.20
CA LEU A 193 -7.51 -11.38 18.52
C LEU A 193 -8.45 -10.16 18.48
N GLY A 194 -8.85 -9.74 17.28
CA GLY A 194 -9.56 -8.49 17.05
C GLY A 194 -8.64 -7.28 16.87
N PRO A 195 -9.24 -6.11 16.52
CA PRO A 195 -8.52 -4.88 16.33
C PRO A 195 -7.70 -4.46 17.56
N ILE A 196 -6.73 -3.58 17.36
CA ILE A 196 -6.08 -2.87 18.47
C ILE A 196 -7.07 -1.90 19.15
N GLU A 197 -6.75 -1.44 20.35
CA GLU A 197 -7.66 -0.62 21.18
C GLU A 197 -8.23 0.61 20.44
N LEU A 198 -7.41 1.26 19.60
CA LEU A 198 -7.82 2.42 18.79
C LEU A 198 -8.97 2.10 17.81
N PHE A 199 -9.11 0.84 17.39
CA PHE A 199 -10.04 0.37 16.37
C PHE A 199 -11.01 -0.70 16.87
N LYS A 200 -11.13 -0.87 18.20
CA LYS A 200 -11.90 -1.96 18.81
C LYS A 200 -13.36 -2.06 18.34
N GLN A 201 -13.96 -0.95 17.93
CA GLN A 201 -15.32 -0.90 17.37
C GLN A 201 -15.49 -1.73 16.09
N HIS A 202 -14.40 -2.01 15.37
CA HIS A 202 -14.41 -2.77 14.11
C HIS A 202 -14.24 -4.28 14.31
N PHE A 203 -14.43 -4.77 15.53
CA PHE A 203 -14.42 -6.20 15.81
C PHE A 203 -15.45 -6.96 14.97
N GLN A 204 -15.06 -8.12 14.44
CA GLN A 204 -15.88 -8.93 13.53
C GLN A 204 -16.19 -10.30 14.16
N PRO A 205 -17.37 -10.49 14.80
CA PRO A 205 -17.72 -11.76 15.44
C PRO A 205 -17.67 -12.97 14.50
N LYS A 206 -18.16 -12.79 13.26
CA LYS A 206 -18.12 -13.85 12.23
C LYS A 206 -16.71 -14.22 11.81
N LEU A 207 -15.77 -13.26 11.83
CA LEU A 207 -14.36 -13.55 11.54
C LEU A 207 -13.74 -14.37 12.67
N GLN A 208 -14.03 -14.03 13.93
CA GLN A 208 -13.61 -14.82 15.08
C GLN A 208 -14.13 -16.26 15.02
N GLU A 209 -15.41 -16.44 14.72
CA GLU A 209 -16.02 -17.76 14.52
C GLU A 209 -15.32 -18.55 13.41
N LEU A 210 -14.99 -17.90 12.28
CA LEU A 210 -14.30 -18.53 11.16
C LEU A 210 -12.88 -18.96 11.53
N PHE A 211 -12.12 -18.14 12.25
CA PHE A 211 -10.81 -18.50 12.78
C PHE A 211 -10.90 -19.67 13.77
N ALA A 212 -11.86 -19.66 14.68
CA ALA A 212 -12.05 -20.73 15.66
C ALA A 212 -12.40 -22.08 15.01
N ARG A 213 -13.18 -22.06 13.92
CA ARG A 213 -13.60 -23.28 13.20
C ARG A 213 -12.56 -23.84 12.24
N SER A 214 -11.77 -22.98 11.61
CA SER A 214 -10.83 -23.38 10.55
C SER A 214 -9.43 -23.74 11.06
N ASN A 215 -9.11 -23.42 12.32
CA ASN A 215 -7.79 -23.59 12.93
C ASN A 215 -6.63 -23.25 11.97
N PRO A 216 -6.50 -21.97 11.57
CA PRO A 216 -5.54 -21.55 10.56
C PRO A 216 -4.09 -21.90 10.89
N PRO A 217 -3.25 -22.20 9.88
CA PRO A 217 -1.81 -22.32 10.10
C PRO A 217 -1.22 -21.00 10.64
N PRO A 218 -0.17 -21.06 11.46
CA PRO A 218 0.46 -19.86 12.02
C PRO A 218 1.10 -18.99 10.92
N LEU A 219 1.26 -17.71 11.21
CA LEU A 219 2.10 -16.80 10.43
C LEU A 219 3.52 -16.82 11.01
N GLU A 220 4.54 -16.83 10.16
CA GLU A 220 5.95 -16.79 10.60
C GLU A 220 6.57 -15.39 10.44
N PHE A 221 5.74 -14.37 10.22
CA PHE A 221 6.15 -12.99 10.02
C PHE A 221 5.07 -12.03 10.52
N GLY A 222 5.47 -10.80 10.88
CA GLY A 222 4.57 -9.76 11.37
C GLY A 222 3.64 -9.22 10.27
N PHE A 223 2.37 -8.99 10.59
CA PHE A 223 1.42 -8.45 9.63
C PHE A 223 0.29 -7.60 10.25
N GLY A 224 -0.03 -6.48 9.61
CA GLY A 224 -1.10 -5.57 10.04
C GLY A 224 -0.74 -4.80 11.32
N TYR A 225 -1.75 -4.28 12.00
CA TYR A 225 -1.56 -3.56 13.28
C TYR A 225 -1.06 -4.47 14.42
N ARG A 226 -1.39 -5.76 14.37
CA ARG A 226 -0.86 -6.79 15.28
C ARG A 226 0.51 -7.27 14.76
N TRP A 227 1.51 -6.40 14.88
CA TRP A 227 2.84 -6.61 14.31
C TRP A 227 3.58 -7.84 14.86
N ASN A 228 3.30 -8.25 16.09
CA ASN A 228 3.79 -9.51 16.65
C ASN A 228 3.19 -10.66 15.85
N TRP A 229 4.03 -11.44 15.15
CA TRP A 229 3.60 -12.52 14.27
C TRP A 229 2.71 -13.57 14.95
N LYS A 230 2.85 -13.75 16.27
CA LYS A 230 2.01 -14.65 17.08
C LYS A 230 0.58 -14.16 17.26
N GLU A 231 0.35 -12.86 17.07
CA GLU A 231 -0.93 -12.16 17.23
C GLU A 231 -1.49 -11.66 15.89
N ALA A 232 -0.69 -11.77 14.82
CA ALA A 232 -1.04 -11.31 13.49
C ALA A 232 -2.12 -12.22 12.89
N ASN A 233 -2.97 -11.62 12.06
CA ASN A 233 -3.93 -12.33 11.23
C ASN A 233 -3.73 -11.93 9.77
N LEU A 234 -4.04 -12.86 8.87
CA LEU A 234 -4.03 -12.63 7.44
C LEU A 234 -5.17 -13.42 6.80
N MET A 235 -5.91 -12.76 5.92
CA MET A 235 -6.90 -13.35 5.05
C MET A 235 -6.48 -13.20 3.60
N VAL A 236 -6.50 -14.32 2.88
CA VAL A 236 -6.33 -14.38 1.42
C VAL A 236 -7.68 -14.77 0.83
N ALA A 237 -8.32 -13.84 0.15
CA ALA A 237 -9.52 -14.08 -0.63
C ALA A 237 -9.14 -14.31 -2.09
N GLU A 238 -9.52 -15.44 -2.67
CA GLU A 238 -9.35 -15.75 -4.09
C GLU A 238 -10.70 -15.84 -4.79
N ARG A 239 -10.79 -15.26 -5.98
CA ARG A 239 -12.01 -15.34 -6.78
C ARG A 239 -12.19 -16.76 -7.31
N LYS A 240 -13.43 -17.27 -7.21
CA LYS A 240 -13.83 -18.59 -7.76
C LYS A 240 -13.97 -18.58 -9.26
#